data_AF-A0A139TP07-F1
#
_entry.id   AF-A0A139TP07-F1
#
_cell.length_a   1.000
_cell.length_b   1.000
_cell.length_c   1.000
_cell.angle_alpha   90.00
_cell.angle_beta   90.00
_cell.angle_gamma   90.00
#
_symmetry.space_group_name_H-M   'P 1'
#
loop_
_entity.id
_entity.type
_entity.pdbx_description
1 polymer ?
#
loop_
_entity_poly.entity_id
_entity_poly.type
_entity_poly.pdbx_seq_one_letter_code
_entity_poly.pdbx_strand_id
1 'polypeptide(L)'
;MPSRLSLPAHSLLCAGLLYLALPMILFLWGWLQPLFSLPLCAAVACGLYATGRKLPEGHLSLTGRGTVLLLLLSAGCLLLAFLCGFTGHFQQHADFTIRNAVYGQLIAEPWPLVMPDGRLFIYYLGHWLPPACALSFCPAAYAPWLLAGWTFLGLELALLTAACRWGIRKTAWWALLLLCLGSPAASLDCLGMPLSNLFPEYNAQIALFIGIPSQIFNTFNHAVPALLCSVLVLTRSLPASGYYLMGALLLPGSPLAALILLPFILYETLFRDSRNKASGPGTGERLRTLLRRPVFWIGFLCVAVMSLFYAHLDGGGQFSCLLADQYAAAFHYTMQRMVLYPDSVKYASFLLSLLLNVLLPGTLLFPACRRMPLYYITLGGMACCLFFRIGMMNNELLFKAPAVLYPFLAFLFLHALRTGGTRSRILLAVYVALTAIPSVICVTEKLGTFSTDGALMRTHRQESYGGTLYHPEQPLYLQFIKKDGHPLPGWLFKGCRKP
;
A
#
# COMPACT_ATOMS: atom_id res chain seq x y z
N MET A 1 31.27 30.20 -8.62
CA MET A 1 30.88 28.77 -8.63
C MET A 1 29.36 28.70 -8.49
N PRO A 2 28.61 28.04 -9.38
CA PRO A 2 27.17 27.92 -9.18
C PRO A 2 26.92 27.08 -7.93
N SER A 3 26.16 27.63 -6.99
CA SER A 3 25.74 26.97 -5.75
C SER A 3 25.07 25.64 -6.09
N ARG A 4 25.70 24.52 -5.70
CA ARG A 4 25.07 23.20 -5.83
C ARG A 4 23.94 23.12 -4.81
N LEU A 5 22.69 23.20 -5.28
CA LEU A 5 21.54 22.93 -4.43
C LEU A 5 21.64 21.48 -3.94
N SER A 6 21.41 21.24 -2.65
CA SER A 6 21.45 19.90 -2.09
C SER A 6 20.33 19.72 -1.07
N LEU A 7 19.65 18.57 -1.11
CA LEU A 7 18.62 18.24 -0.14
C LEU A 7 19.19 17.30 0.94
N PRO A 8 18.97 17.58 2.23
CA PRO A 8 19.45 16.72 3.31
C PRO A 8 18.63 15.42 3.38
N ALA A 9 19.31 14.29 3.26
CA ALA A 9 18.67 12.96 3.29
C ALA A 9 18.02 12.68 4.65
N HIS A 10 18.66 13.11 5.75
CA HIS A 10 18.16 12.93 7.12
C HIS A 10 16.77 13.57 7.30
N SER A 11 16.59 14.83 6.88
CA SER A 11 15.31 15.54 6.99
C SER A 11 14.21 14.88 6.15
N LEU A 12 14.54 14.41 4.95
CA LEU A 12 13.59 13.73 4.06
C LEU A 12 13.11 12.40 4.65
N LEU A 13 14.02 11.61 5.21
CA LEU A 13 13.70 10.36 5.88
C LEU A 13 12.88 10.60 7.16
N CYS A 14 13.19 11.64 7.93
CA CYS A 14 12.37 12.07 9.05
C CYS A 14 10.95 12.45 8.61
N ALA A 15 10.81 13.22 7.52
CA ALA A 15 9.51 13.57 6.96
C ALA A 15 8.72 12.33 6.51
N GLY A 16 9.38 11.34 5.91
CA GLY A 16 8.77 10.04 5.59
C GLY A 16 8.24 9.30 6.81
N LEU A 17 9.01 9.26 7.91
CA LEU A 17 8.55 8.64 9.16
C LEU A 17 7.39 9.41 9.80
N LEU A 18 7.42 10.74 9.77
CA LEU A 18 6.34 11.59 10.27
C LEU A 18 5.06 11.42 9.46
N TYR A 19 5.18 11.32 8.12
CA TYR A 19 4.05 11.03 7.23
C TYR A 19 3.34 9.72 7.61
N LEU A 20 4.12 8.66 7.89
CA LEU A 20 3.57 7.37 8.32
C LEU A 20 3.01 7.42 9.76
N ALA A 21 3.61 8.20 10.64
CA ALA A 21 3.21 8.27 12.03
C ALA A 21 1.95 9.09 12.28
N LEU A 22 1.72 10.14 11.50
CA LEU A 22 0.60 11.04 11.71
C LEU A 22 -0.77 10.31 11.68
N PRO A 23 -1.06 9.43 10.70
CA PRO A 23 -2.23 8.54 10.75
C PRO A 23 -2.37 7.74 12.05
N MET A 24 -1.28 7.14 12.52
CA MET A 24 -1.29 6.34 13.75
C MET A 24 -1.58 7.20 14.98
N ILE A 25 -0.92 8.36 15.10
CA ILE A 25 -1.10 9.27 16.24
C ILE A 25 -2.55 9.79 16.29
N LEU A 26 -3.09 10.22 15.13
CA LEU A 26 -4.47 10.67 15.03
C LEU A 26 -5.46 9.55 15.36
N PHE A 27 -5.19 8.32 14.92
CA PHE A 27 -6.01 7.17 15.29
C PHE A 27 -5.96 6.91 16.80
N LEU A 28 -4.77 6.83 17.40
CA LEU A 28 -4.62 6.58 18.84
C LEU A 28 -5.34 7.66 19.66
N TRP A 29 -5.22 8.93 19.26
CA TRP A 29 -5.92 10.04 19.88
C TRP A 29 -7.44 9.99 19.69
N GLY A 30 -7.90 9.66 18.48
CA GLY A 30 -9.30 9.63 18.10
C GLY A 30 -10.05 8.47 18.75
N TRP A 31 -9.50 7.25 18.70
CA TRP A 31 -10.21 6.03 19.04
C TRP A 31 -9.95 5.49 20.46
N LEU A 32 -8.81 5.80 21.10
CA LEU A 32 -8.49 5.27 22.42
C LEU A 32 -8.88 6.22 23.56
N GLN A 33 -9.21 5.64 24.72
CA GLN A 33 -9.43 6.40 25.94
C GLN A 33 -8.19 7.25 26.28
N PRO A 34 -8.34 8.48 26.84
CA PRO A 34 -7.23 9.37 27.18
C PRO A 34 -6.11 8.72 27.99
N LEU A 35 -6.48 7.82 28.90
CA LEU A 35 -5.54 7.06 29.75
C LEU A 35 -4.53 6.23 28.93
N PHE A 36 -4.93 5.74 27.76
CA PHE A 36 -4.08 4.93 26.88
C PHE A 36 -3.53 5.72 25.70
N SER A 37 -4.30 6.66 25.14
CA SER A 37 -3.86 7.44 23.97
C SER A 37 -2.65 8.32 24.27
N LEU A 38 -2.66 9.07 25.38
CA LEU A 38 -1.55 9.95 25.77
C LEU A 38 -0.21 9.21 25.89
N PRO A 39 -0.08 8.14 26.71
CA PRO A 39 1.19 7.43 26.83
C PRO A 39 1.59 6.73 25.53
N LEU A 40 0.65 6.20 24.74
CA LEU A 40 0.98 5.56 23.47
C LEU A 40 1.44 6.57 22.41
N CYS A 41 0.81 7.74 22.30
CA CYS A 41 1.25 8.82 21.42
C CYS A 41 2.65 9.31 21.82
N ALA A 42 2.90 9.49 23.13
CA ALA A 42 4.23 9.84 23.63
C ALA A 42 5.26 8.74 23.31
N ALA A 43 4.90 7.47 23.48
CA ALA A 43 5.75 6.33 23.15
C ALA A 43 6.08 6.28 21.65
N VAL A 44 5.10 6.50 20.77
CA VAL A 44 5.31 6.61 19.31
C VAL A 44 6.27 7.77 18.99
N ALA A 45 6.05 8.96 19.57
CA ALA A 45 6.94 10.10 19.38
C ALA A 45 8.38 9.82 19.84
N CYS A 46 8.55 9.17 21.00
CA CYS A 46 9.86 8.71 21.49
C CYS A 46 10.49 7.68 20.54
N GLY A 47 9.69 6.75 20.01
CA GLY A 47 10.12 5.75 19.02
C GLY A 47 10.58 6.39 17.71
N LEU A 48 9.88 7.40 17.24
CA LEU A 48 10.25 8.21 16.07
C LEU A 48 11.55 8.96 16.31
N TYR A 49 11.69 9.64 17.45
CA TYR A 49 12.92 10.33 17.81
C TYR A 49 14.12 9.37 17.88
N ALA A 50 13.96 8.23 18.56
CA ALA A 50 15.01 7.23 18.69
C ALA A 50 15.40 6.58 17.34
N THR A 51 14.43 6.43 16.43
CA THR A 51 14.68 5.95 15.06
C THR A 51 15.33 7.03 14.20
N GLY A 52 14.83 8.26 14.28
CA GLY A 52 15.31 9.43 13.55
C GLY A 52 16.78 9.76 13.81
N ARG A 53 17.22 9.62 15.07
CA ARG A 53 18.64 9.79 15.45
C ARG A 53 19.60 8.79 14.82
N LYS A 54 19.09 7.69 14.26
CA LYS A 54 19.88 6.62 13.62
C LYS A 54 19.72 6.60 12.10
N LEU A 55 19.02 7.58 11.54
CA LEU A 55 18.90 7.72 10.10
C LEU A 55 20.25 8.10 9.49
N PRO A 56 20.53 7.65 8.27
CA PRO A 56 21.78 7.99 7.60
C PRO A 56 21.87 9.50 7.34
N GLU A 57 23.03 10.06 7.68
CA GLU A 57 23.45 11.38 7.22
C GLU A 57 23.77 11.34 5.72
N GLY A 58 23.54 12.43 5.01
CA GLY A 58 23.86 12.54 3.59
C GLY A 58 23.08 13.61 2.86
N HIS A 59 23.45 13.83 1.60
CA HIS A 59 22.84 14.85 0.76
C HIS A 59 22.56 14.32 -0.65
N LEU A 60 21.38 14.67 -1.18
CA LEU A 60 21.07 14.52 -2.58
C LEU A 60 21.65 15.71 -3.34
N SER A 61 22.75 15.49 -4.07
CA SER A 61 23.35 16.52 -4.92
C SER A 61 22.50 16.75 -6.17
N LEU A 62 22.10 18.00 -6.40
CA LEU A 62 21.32 18.38 -7.58
C LEU A 62 22.25 18.98 -8.65
N THR A 63 22.34 18.32 -9.79
CA THR A 63 22.95 18.87 -11.01
C THR A 63 21.85 19.46 -11.88
N GLY A 64 22.14 20.39 -12.80
CA GLY A 64 21.10 21.00 -13.64
C GLY A 64 20.19 19.97 -14.36
N ARG A 65 20.80 18.96 -15.00
CA ARG A 65 20.05 17.83 -15.62
C ARG A 65 19.32 16.97 -14.58
N GLY A 66 19.93 16.76 -13.42
CA GLY A 66 19.32 16.01 -12.31
C GLY A 66 18.07 16.71 -11.77
N THR A 67 18.12 18.03 -11.59
CA THR A 67 16.99 18.84 -11.12
C THR A 67 15.82 18.75 -12.09
N VAL A 68 16.06 18.92 -13.40
CA VAL A 68 14.99 18.77 -14.41
C VAL A 68 14.36 17.39 -14.34
N LEU A 69 15.16 16.32 -14.26
CA LEU A 69 14.63 14.97 -14.16
C LEU A 69 13.84 14.74 -12.86
N LEU A 70 14.29 15.31 -11.73
CA LEU A 70 13.56 15.24 -10.47
C LEU A 70 12.22 15.99 -10.55
N LEU A 71 12.20 17.18 -11.16
CA LEU A 71 10.97 17.95 -11.39
C LEU A 71 9.99 17.18 -12.28
N LEU A 72 10.46 16.51 -13.33
CA LEU A 72 9.61 15.67 -14.18
C LEU A 72 9.02 14.49 -13.40
N LEU A 73 9.81 13.85 -12.53
CA LEU A 73 9.32 12.76 -11.69
C LEU A 73 8.30 13.26 -10.67
N SER A 74 8.56 14.41 -10.05
CA SER A 74 7.63 15.05 -9.12
C SER A 74 6.33 15.48 -9.81
N ALA A 75 6.41 16.04 -11.01
CA ALA A 75 5.24 16.32 -11.86
C ALA A 75 4.46 15.04 -12.19
N GLY A 76 5.15 13.92 -12.39
CA GLY A 76 4.53 12.60 -12.54
C GLY A 76 3.77 12.16 -11.28
N CYS A 77 4.35 12.32 -10.08
CA CYS A 77 3.67 12.06 -8.82
C CYS A 77 2.42 12.95 -8.64
N LEU A 78 2.53 14.23 -8.99
CA LEU A 78 1.42 15.19 -8.94
C LEU A 78 0.31 14.80 -9.92
N LEU A 79 0.67 14.43 -11.15
CA LEU A 79 -0.27 13.96 -12.15
C LEU A 79 -1.02 12.72 -11.66
N LEU A 80 -0.32 11.71 -11.11
CA LEU A 80 -0.95 10.52 -10.56
C LEU A 80 -1.94 10.85 -9.44
N ALA A 81 -1.58 11.75 -8.52
CA ALA A 81 -2.48 12.19 -7.45
C ALA A 81 -3.70 12.96 -7.99
N PHE A 82 -3.55 13.72 -9.08
CA PHE A 82 -4.63 14.47 -9.69
C PHE A 82 -5.58 13.57 -10.50
N LEU A 83 -5.04 12.56 -11.19
CA LEU A 83 -5.80 11.52 -11.91
C LEU A 83 -6.63 10.61 -10.99
N CYS A 84 -6.38 10.60 -9.68
CA CYS A 84 -7.31 10.00 -8.72
C CYS A 84 -8.70 10.66 -8.75
N GLY A 85 -8.82 11.90 -9.24
CA GLY A 85 -10.10 12.58 -9.43
C GLY A 85 -10.69 13.22 -8.17
N PHE A 86 -9.90 13.40 -7.08
CA PHE A 86 -10.39 13.98 -5.81
C PHE A 86 -11.16 15.30 -6.00
N THR A 87 -10.68 16.15 -6.91
CA THR A 87 -11.21 17.50 -7.15
C THR A 87 -12.37 17.53 -8.16
N GLY A 88 -12.71 16.40 -8.77
CA GLY A 88 -13.73 16.29 -9.83
C GLY A 88 -13.24 16.59 -11.25
N HIS A 89 -12.00 17.09 -11.43
CA HIS A 89 -11.48 17.35 -12.78
C HIS A 89 -11.32 16.09 -13.61
N PHE A 90 -11.18 14.94 -12.96
CA PHE A 90 -11.12 13.62 -13.58
C PHE A 90 -12.14 12.71 -12.92
N GLN A 91 -12.68 11.77 -13.69
CA GLN A 91 -13.68 10.83 -13.20
C GLN A 91 -13.06 9.90 -12.15
N GLN A 92 -13.72 9.76 -11.00
CA GLN A 92 -13.32 8.81 -9.96
C GLN A 92 -13.77 7.39 -10.28
N HIS A 93 -13.05 6.40 -9.72
CA HIS A 93 -13.48 5.00 -9.76
C HIS A 93 -14.75 4.79 -8.91
N ALA A 94 -15.57 3.77 -9.22
CA ALA A 94 -16.85 3.50 -8.56
C ALA A 94 -16.73 3.41 -7.02
N ASP A 95 -15.66 2.79 -6.51
CA ASP A 95 -15.35 2.69 -5.07
C ASP A 95 -15.30 4.03 -4.33
N PHE A 96 -15.09 5.14 -5.05
CA PHE A 96 -15.07 6.46 -4.42
C PHE A 96 -16.41 6.85 -3.84
N THR A 97 -17.51 6.25 -4.29
CA THR A 97 -18.82 6.38 -3.65
C THR A 97 -18.73 6.16 -2.14
N ILE A 98 -18.07 5.07 -1.72
CA ILE A 98 -17.89 4.74 -0.31
C ILE A 98 -16.74 5.57 0.29
N ARG A 99 -15.62 5.75 -0.43
CA ARG A 99 -14.43 6.44 0.12
C ARG A 99 -14.68 7.92 0.40
N ASN A 100 -15.48 8.59 -0.44
CA ASN A 100 -15.85 9.99 -0.23
C ASN A 100 -16.84 10.11 0.92
N ALA A 101 -17.75 9.15 1.10
CA ALA A 101 -18.61 9.09 2.28
C ALA A 101 -17.79 8.87 3.57
N VAL A 102 -16.80 7.97 3.56
CA VAL A 102 -15.86 7.82 4.69
C VAL A 102 -15.14 9.13 5.01
N TYR A 103 -14.60 9.80 3.98
CA TYR A 103 -13.88 11.05 4.18
C TYR A 103 -14.78 12.19 4.67
N GLY A 104 -15.99 12.30 4.10
CA GLY A 104 -17.01 13.28 4.50
C GLY A 104 -17.44 13.11 5.95
N GLN A 105 -17.68 11.86 6.40
CA GLN A 105 -17.99 11.59 7.80
C GLN A 105 -16.82 11.88 8.75
N LEU A 106 -15.58 11.52 8.37
CA LEU A 106 -14.40 11.85 9.16
C LEU A 106 -14.22 13.35 9.38
N ILE A 107 -14.72 14.17 8.46
CA ILE A 107 -14.72 15.63 8.54
C ILE A 107 -15.85 16.14 9.43
N ALA A 108 -17.05 15.58 9.25
CA ALA A 108 -18.27 16.11 9.87
C ALA A 108 -18.47 15.65 11.32
N GLU A 109 -18.00 14.45 11.65
CA GLU A 109 -18.32 13.77 12.92
C GLU A 109 -17.10 13.68 13.85
N PRO A 110 -17.31 13.70 15.17
CA PRO A 110 -16.24 13.49 16.14
C PRO A 110 -15.66 12.07 16.04
N TRP A 111 -14.41 11.91 16.47
CA TRP A 111 -13.75 10.61 16.49
C TRP A 111 -13.82 9.96 17.88
N PRO A 112 -14.11 8.64 17.98
CA PRO A 112 -14.24 7.69 16.87
C PRO A 112 -15.57 7.82 16.12
N LEU A 113 -15.57 7.40 14.85
CA LEU A 113 -16.79 7.37 14.04
C LEU A 113 -17.79 6.34 14.59
N VAL A 114 -18.99 6.80 14.89
CA VAL A 114 -20.12 6.00 15.37
C VAL A 114 -21.27 6.18 14.38
N MET A 115 -21.82 5.06 13.92
CA MET A 115 -22.98 5.05 13.04
C MET A 115 -24.26 5.42 13.82
N PRO A 116 -25.32 5.92 13.16
CA PRO A 116 -26.58 6.28 13.82
C PRO A 116 -27.24 5.17 14.65
N ASP A 117 -26.95 3.91 14.34
CA ASP A 117 -27.38 2.73 15.12
C ASP A 117 -26.51 2.45 16.36
N GLY A 118 -25.56 3.34 16.67
CA GLY A 118 -24.66 3.26 17.82
C GLY A 118 -23.44 2.35 17.63
N ARG A 119 -23.24 1.77 16.43
CA ARG A 119 -22.11 0.87 16.15
C ARG A 119 -20.88 1.65 15.70
N LEU A 120 -19.70 1.22 16.17
CA LEU A 120 -18.43 1.82 15.76
C LEU A 120 -18.09 1.44 14.33
N PHE A 121 -17.65 2.41 13.53
CA PHE A 121 -17.16 2.20 12.19
C PHE A 121 -15.73 1.66 12.20
N ILE A 122 -15.49 0.49 11.59
CA ILE A 122 -14.18 -0.17 11.56
C ILE A 122 -13.71 -0.31 10.12
N TYR A 123 -12.64 0.42 9.78
CA TYR A 123 -12.03 0.41 8.46
C TYR A 123 -10.57 0.86 8.56
N TYR A 124 -9.79 0.72 7.48
CA TYR A 124 -8.41 1.22 7.40
C TYR A 124 -8.35 2.74 7.15
N LEU A 125 -8.79 3.53 8.13
CA LEU A 125 -9.02 4.96 8.02
C LEU A 125 -7.77 5.84 7.85
N GLY A 126 -6.58 5.28 8.07
CA GLY A 126 -5.36 6.04 8.34
C GLY A 126 -5.03 7.13 7.31
N HIS A 127 -5.19 6.88 6.02
CA HIS A 127 -4.82 7.85 4.99
C HIS A 127 -5.73 9.10 4.95
N TRP A 128 -6.97 8.97 5.43
CA TRP A 128 -7.94 10.07 5.46
C TRP A 128 -7.84 10.92 6.73
N LEU A 129 -7.27 10.39 7.83
CA LEU A 129 -7.20 11.11 9.11
C LEU A 129 -6.41 12.42 9.03
N PRO A 130 -5.19 12.47 8.43
CA PRO A 130 -4.45 13.72 8.33
C PRO A 130 -5.18 14.84 7.58
N PRO A 131 -5.70 14.63 6.35
CA PRO A 131 -6.42 15.68 5.66
C PRO A 131 -7.77 16.03 6.32
N ALA A 132 -8.46 15.08 6.96
CA ALA A 132 -9.68 15.37 7.73
C ALA A 132 -9.38 16.25 8.95
N CYS A 133 -8.30 15.96 9.69
CA CYS A 133 -7.83 16.80 10.80
C CYS A 133 -7.50 18.22 10.31
N ALA A 134 -6.74 18.32 9.21
CA ALA A 134 -6.32 19.60 8.64
C ALA A 134 -7.50 20.48 8.21
N LEU A 135 -8.63 19.88 7.83
CA LEU A 135 -9.83 20.63 7.45
C LEU A 135 -10.46 21.39 8.62
N SER A 136 -10.17 21.03 9.86
CA SER A 136 -10.58 21.84 11.04
C SER A 136 -9.99 23.26 11.01
N PHE A 137 -8.98 23.51 10.17
CA PHE A 137 -8.30 24.80 10.02
C PHE A 137 -8.51 25.43 8.63
N CYS A 138 -9.31 24.83 7.76
CA CYS A 138 -9.49 25.25 6.37
C CYS A 138 -10.99 25.31 6.00
N PRO A 139 -11.38 26.10 4.98
CA PRO A 139 -12.75 26.04 4.46
C PRO A 139 -13.09 24.66 3.89
N ALA A 140 -14.35 24.21 4.04
CA ALA A 140 -14.80 22.89 3.59
C ALA A 140 -14.47 22.58 2.11
N ALA A 141 -14.46 23.60 1.25
CA ALA A 141 -14.08 23.48 -0.17
C ALA A 141 -12.66 22.96 -0.41
N TYR A 142 -11.76 23.03 0.58
CA TYR A 142 -10.40 22.52 0.50
C TYR A 142 -10.29 21.01 0.77
N ALA A 143 -11.35 20.34 1.25
CA ALA A 143 -11.33 18.91 1.54
C ALA A 143 -10.72 18.04 0.42
N PRO A 144 -11.15 18.14 -0.85
CA PRO A 144 -10.56 17.34 -1.94
C PRO A 144 -9.11 17.71 -2.25
N TRP A 145 -8.74 18.98 -2.06
CA TRP A 145 -7.37 19.48 -2.31
C TRP A 145 -6.39 19.02 -1.23
N LEU A 146 -6.82 18.98 0.04
CA LEU A 146 -6.02 18.43 1.14
C LEU A 146 -5.75 16.94 0.92
N LEU A 147 -6.75 16.18 0.47
CA LEU A 147 -6.58 14.76 0.18
C LEU A 147 -5.65 14.52 -1.02
N ALA A 148 -5.77 15.34 -2.07
CA ALA A 148 -4.86 15.31 -3.21
C ALA A 148 -3.41 15.66 -2.81
N GLY A 149 -3.24 16.72 -2.02
CA GLY A 149 -1.94 17.17 -1.52
C GLY A 149 -1.28 16.14 -0.61
N TRP A 150 -2.04 15.51 0.30
CA TRP A 150 -1.56 14.43 1.16
C TRP A 150 -1.11 13.21 0.35
N THR A 151 -1.90 12.82 -0.67
CA THR A 151 -1.57 11.71 -1.57
C THR A 151 -0.31 12.00 -2.39
N PHE A 152 -0.19 13.21 -2.93
CA PHE A 152 1.03 13.67 -3.62
C PHE A 152 2.25 13.63 -2.71
N LEU A 153 2.13 14.16 -1.48
CA LEU A 153 3.22 14.21 -0.50
C LEU A 153 3.77 12.81 -0.21
N GLY A 154 2.91 11.81 -0.01
CA GLY A 154 3.35 10.43 0.22
C GLY A 154 4.12 9.83 -0.96
N LEU A 155 3.66 10.08 -2.20
CA LEU A 155 4.34 9.64 -3.42
C LEU A 155 5.69 10.35 -3.60
N GLU A 156 5.74 11.66 -3.37
CA GLU A 156 6.95 12.48 -3.45
C GLU A 156 7.99 12.02 -2.40
N LEU A 157 7.57 11.75 -1.17
CA LEU A 157 8.47 11.23 -0.13
C LEU A 157 9.05 9.86 -0.49
N ALA A 158 8.26 8.97 -1.10
CA ALA A 158 8.76 7.68 -1.58
C ALA A 158 9.81 7.87 -2.69
N LEU A 159 9.53 8.76 -3.65
CA LEU A 159 10.45 9.11 -4.75
C LEU A 159 11.76 9.72 -4.22
N LEU A 160 11.67 10.71 -3.32
CA LEU A 160 12.82 11.40 -2.74
C LEU A 160 13.67 10.46 -1.88
N THR A 161 13.04 9.55 -1.13
CA THR A 161 13.75 8.50 -0.37
C THR A 161 14.60 7.63 -1.30
N ALA A 162 14.02 7.16 -2.41
CA ALA A 162 14.75 6.40 -3.42
C ALA A 162 15.88 7.23 -4.05
N ALA A 163 15.60 8.48 -4.42
CA ALA A 163 16.58 9.40 -5.02
C ALA A 163 17.77 9.70 -4.11
N CYS A 164 17.54 9.89 -2.81
CA CYS A 164 18.63 10.09 -1.83
C CYS A 164 19.59 8.91 -1.77
N ARG A 165 19.07 7.68 -1.90
CA ARG A 165 19.90 6.48 -1.79
C ARG A 165 20.55 6.06 -3.10
N TRP A 166 19.82 6.12 -4.20
CA TRP A 166 20.25 5.57 -5.49
C TRP A 166 20.72 6.63 -6.48
N GLY A 167 20.42 7.91 -6.23
CA GLY A 167 20.57 9.01 -7.16
C GLY A 167 19.44 9.06 -8.19
N ILE A 168 19.15 10.28 -8.66
CA ILE A 168 17.98 10.62 -9.48
C ILE A 168 17.84 9.73 -10.71
N ARG A 169 18.93 9.49 -11.45
CA ARG A 169 18.90 8.66 -12.67
C ARG A 169 18.48 7.22 -12.39
N LYS A 170 18.96 6.61 -11.31
CA LYS A 170 18.59 5.23 -10.98
C LYS A 170 17.15 5.16 -10.51
N THR A 171 16.71 6.16 -9.73
CA THR A 171 15.32 6.30 -9.30
C THR A 171 14.37 6.49 -10.47
N ALA A 172 14.74 7.28 -11.49
CA ALA A 172 13.92 7.45 -12.70
C ALA A 172 13.67 6.12 -13.42
N TRP A 173 14.72 5.31 -13.62
CA TRP A 173 14.57 3.98 -14.23
C TRP A 173 13.76 3.03 -13.37
N TRP A 174 13.95 3.06 -12.05
CA TRP A 174 13.16 2.26 -11.12
C TRP A 174 11.67 2.67 -11.14
N ALA A 175 11.37 3.97 -11.13
CA ALA A 175 10.01 4.50 -11.19
C ALA A 175 9.33 4.16 -12.52
N LEU A 176 10.05 4.27 -13.64
CA LEU A 176 9.55 3.84 -14.95
C LEU A 176 9.18 2.35 -14.94
N LEU A 177 10.08 1.48 -14.47
CA LEU A 177 9.80 0.05 -14.34
C LEU A 177 8.60 -0.20 -13.43
N LEU A 178 8.53 0.47 -12.30
CA LEU A 178 7.43 0.35 -11.34
C LEU A 178 6.07 0.68 -11.97
N LEU A 179 5.99 1.73 -12.80
CA LEU A 179 4.76 2.14 -13.49
C LEU A 179 4.40 1.20 -14.66
N CYS A 180 5.40 0.60 -15.29
CA CYS A 180 5.23 -0.35 -16.40
C CYS A 180 4.92 -1.78 -15.94
N LEU A 181 5.20 -2.15 -14.69
CA LEU A 181 4.85 -3.47 -14.18
C LEU A 181 3.34 -3.61 -14.02
N GLY A 182 2.83 -4.72 -14.54
CA GLY A 182 1.43 -5.11 -14.51
C GLY A 182 1.30 -6.57 -14.91
N SER A 183 0.07 -7.05 -15.07
CA SER A 183 -0.17 -8.45 -15.42
C SER A 183 -0.10 -8.69 -16.93
N PRO A 184 0.69 -9.67 -17.42
CA PRO A 184 0.79 -9.96 -18.84
C PRO A 184 -0.52 -10.37 -19.48
N ALA A 185 -1.38 -11.13 -18.80
CA ALA A 185 -2.62 -11.58 -19.44
C ALA A 185 -3.67 -10.46 -19.59
N ALA A 186 -3.72 -9.47 -18.69
CA ALA A 186 -4.49 -8.24 -18.95
C ALA A 186 -3.97 -7.48 -20.19
N SER A 187 -2.66 -7.58 -20.46
CA SER A 187 -2.06 -6.96 -21.65
C SER A 187 -2.50 -7.66 -22.94
N LEU A 188 -2.66 -8.99 -22.88
CA LEU A 188 -3.15 -9.79 -24.01
C LEU A 188 -4.64 -9.53 -24.27
N ASP A 189 -5.45 -9.35 -23.21
CA ASP A 189 -6.85 -8.89 -23.34
C ASP A 189 -6.93 -7.54 -24.07
N CYS A 190 -6.09 -6.57 -23.69
CA CYS A 190 -6.02 -5.28 -24.37
C CYS A 190 -5.60 -5.37 -25.85
N LEU A 191 -4.88 -6.43 -26.23
CA LEU A 191 -4.45 -6.69 -27.61
C LEU A 191 -5.48 -7.53 -28.41
N GLY A 192 -6.68 -7.76 -27.85
CA GLY A 192 -7.76 -8.47 -28.53
C GLY A 192 -7.70 -9.99 -28.39
N MET A 193 -6.84 -10.54 -27.52
CA MET A 193 -6.87 -11.96 -27.16
C MET A 193 -7.78 -12.14 -25.93
N PRO A 194 -8.98 -12.72 -26.06
CA PRO A 194 -9.99 -12.68 -25.01
C PRO A 194 -9.74 -13.71 -23.90
N LEU A 195 -8.57 -13.66 -23.26
CA LEU A 195 -8.21 -14.50 -22.12
C LEU A 195 -9.21 -14.35 -20.99
N SER A 196 -9.68 -13.14 -20.76
CA SER A 196 -10.80 -12.79 -19.91
C SER A 196 -12.08 -13.60 -20.15
N ASN A 197 -12.45 -13.81 -21.42
CA ASN A 197 -13.66 -14.58 -21.77
C ASN A 197 -13.41 -16.09 -21.64
N LEU A 198 -12.17 -16.53 -21.87
CA LEU A 198 -11.76 -17.92 -21.73
C LEU A 198 -11.53 -18.33 -20.26
N PHE A 199 -11.19 -17.35 -19.42
CA PHE A 199 -10.82 -17.48 -18.02
C PHE A 199 -11.55 -16.41 -17.19
N PRO A 200 -12.89 -16.51 -17.00
CA PRO A 200 -13.70 -15.48 -16.34
C PRO A 200 -13.22 -15.10 -14.93
N GLU A 201 -12.59 -16.00 -14.16
CA GLU A 201 -12.03 -15.66 -12.85
C GLU A 201 -10.74 -14.82 -12.94
N TYR A 202 -10.07 -14.85 -14.09
CA TYR A 202 -8.98 -13.95 -14.39
C TYR A 202 -9.47 -12.49 -14.48
N ASN A 203 -10.61 -12.27 -15.14
CA ASN A 203 -11.17 -10.94 -15.35
C ASN A 203 -12.02 -10.41 -14.18
N ALA A 204 -12.60 -11.32 -13.38
CA ALA A 204 -13.30 -10.97 -12.14
C ALA A 204 -12.36 -10.44 -11.03
N GLN A 205 -11.10 -10.10 -11.36
CA GLN A 205 -10.10 -9.61 -10.40
C GLN A 205 -9.84 -10.59 -9.24
N ILE A 206 -10.08 -11.89 -9.48
CA ILE A 206 -9.88 -12.97 -8.49
C ILE A 206 -8.44 -13.50 -8.58
N ALA A 207 -7.81 -13.43 -9.76
CA ALA A 207 -6.46 -13.93 -10.02
C ALA A 207 -5.51 -12.89 -10.67
N LEU A 208 -5.84 -11.59 -10.63
CA LEU A 208 -5.12 -10.54 -11.36
C LEU A 208 -4.29 -9.63 -10.44
N PHE A 209 -2.99 -9.50 -10.73
CA PHE A 209 -2.16 -8.44 -10.15
C PHE A 209 -2.33 -7.15 -10.96
N ILE A 210 -2.77 -6.07 -10.33
CA ILE A 210 -2.99 -4.79 -11.01
C ILE A 210 -1.73 -3.92 -10.99
N GLY A 211 -1.60 -3.06 -12.01
CA GLY A 211 -0.50 -2.10 -12.13
C GLY A 211 -0.57 -0.99 -11.08
N ILE A 212 0.56 -0.32 -10.84
CA ILE A 212 0.68 0.75 -9.84
C ILE A 212 -0.23 1.95 -10.14
N PRO A 213 -0.40 2.44 -11.40
CA PRO A 213 -1.37 3.49 -11.69
C PRO A 213 -2.78 3.13 -11.25
N SER A 214 -3.28 1.94 -11.63
CA SER A 214 -4.60 1.46 -11.22
C SER A 214 -4.72 1.34 -9.70
N GLN A 215 -3.67 0.90 -9.00
CA GLN A 215 -3.67 0.87 -7.54
C GLN A 215 -3.77 2.25 -6.91
N ILE A 216 -3.06 3.23 -7.43
CA ILE A 216 -3.14 4.61 -6.95
C ILE A 216 -4.55 5.16 -7.21
N PHE A 217 -5.13 4.92 -8.39
CA PHE A 217 -6.46 5.43 -8.71
C PHE A 217 -7.57 4.76 -7.93
N ASN A 218 -7.45 3.48 -7.58
CA ASN A 218 -8.53 2.72 -6.96
C ASN A 218 -8.34 2.55 -5.44
N THR A 219 -7.09 2.50 -4.97
CA THR A 219 -6.70 2.19 -3.57
C THR A 219 -5.56 3.08 -3.07
N PHE A 220 -5.57 4.37 -3.39
CA PHE A 220 -4.57 5.36 -2.95
C PHE A 220 -4.22 5.26 -1.46
N ASN A 221 -5.25 5.08 -0.61
CA ASN A 221 -5.14 5.02 0.85
C ASN A 221 -4.26 3.86 1.33
N HIS A 222 -4.16 2.80 0.51
CA HIS A 222 -3.29 1.66 0.73
C HIS A 222 -1.96 1.84 0.01
N ALA A 223 -2.02 2.15 -1.29
CA ALA A 223 -0.87 2.11 -2.18
C ALA A 223 0.22 3.11 -1.80
N VAL A 224 -0.16 4.35 -1.48
CA VAL A 224 0.79 5.43 -1.18
C VAL A 224 1.65 5.14 0.05
N PRO A 225 1.09 4.85 1.24
CA PRO A 225 1.92 4.53 2.41
C PRO A 225 2.67 3.20 2.25
N ALA A 226 2.11 2.21 1.55
CA ALA A 226 2.79 0.95 1.28
C ALA A 226 4.04 1.12 0.38
N LEU A 227 3.96 1.97 -0.65
CA LEU A 227 5.08 2.32 -1.52
C LEU A 227 6.21 2.97 -0.73
N LEU A 228 5.89 3.95 0.14
CA LEU A 228 6.88 4.60 1.00
C LEU A 228 7.60 3.60 1.92
N CYS A 229 6.84 2.73 2.61
CA CYS A 229 7.41 1.67 3.45
C CYS A 229 8.31 0.71 2.66
N SER A 230 7.89 0.32 1.45
CA SER A 230 8.64 -0.60 0.59
C SER A 230 9.95 0.02 0.14
N VAL A 231 9.94 1.32 -0.21
CA VAL A 231 11.16 2.07 -0.54
C VAL A 231 12.09 2.21 0.67
N LEU A 232 11.57 2.49 1.88
CA LEU A 232 12.39 2.57 3.09
C LEU A 232 13.14 1.26 3.38
N VAL A 233 12.48 0.10 3.16
CA VAL A 233 13.12 -1.22 3.26
C VAL A 233 14.15 -1.43 2.15
N LEU A 234 13.79 -1.14 0.89
CA LEU A 234 14.69 -1.31 -0.27
C LEU A 234 15.95 -0.45 -0.19
N THR A 235 15.81 0.78 0.28
CA THR A 235 16.91 1.75 0.44
C THR A 235 17.73 1.48 1.70
N ARG A 236 17.22 0.62 2.59
CA ARG A 236 17.80 0.26 3.88
C ARG A 236 18.00 1.48 4.77
N SER A 237 16.99 2.33 4.82
CA SER A 237 17.09 3.64 5.44
C SER A 237 16.89 3.62 6.96
N LEU A 238 16.40 2.52 7.54
CA LEU A 238 16.06 2.42 8.96
C LEU A 238 16.94 1.41 9.70
N PRO A 239 17.17 1.60 11.02
CA PRO A 239 17.69 0.56 11.88
C PRO A 239 16.68 -0.59 12.04
N ALA A 240 17.14 -1.77 12.48
CA ALA A 240 16.32 -2.97 12.56
C ALA A 240 14.98 -2.77 13.31
N SER A 241 15.00 -2.23 14.53
CA SER A 241 13.77 -1.94 15.29
C SER A 241 12.89 -0.86 14.63
N GLY A 242 13.48 0.02 13.83
CA GLY A 242 12.77 1.05 13.09
C GLY A 242 11.88 0.47 11.99
N TYR A 243 12.26 -0.64 11.36
CA TYR A 243 11.39 -1.32 10.38
C TYR A 243 10.13 -1.89 11.01
N TYR A 244 10.21 -2.43 12.22
CA TYR A 244 9.04 -2.94 12.93
C TYR A 244 8.10 -1.81 13.37
N LEU A 245 8.66 -0.70 13.85
CA LEU A 245 7.87 0.50 14.12
C LEU A 245 7.18 0.99 12.83
N MET A 246 7.92 1.17 11.74
CA MET A 246 7.38 1.59 10.44
C MET A 246 6.27 0.65 9.94
N GLY A 247 6.46 -0.68 10.06
CA GLY A 247 5.43 -1.66 9.71
C GLY A 247 4.16 -1.51 10.56
N ALA A 248 4.31 -1.21 11.86
CA ALA A 248 3.17 -0.93 12.72
C ALA A 248 2.45 0.39 12.34
N LEU A 249 3.20 1.43 11.98
CA LEU A 249 2.65 2.71 11.52
C LEU A 249 1.84 2.60 10.22
N LEU A 250 2.06 1.54 9.42
CA LEU A 250 1.33 1.27 8.18
C LEU A 250 -0.08 0.69 8.43
N LEU A 251 -0.30 0.04 9.58
CA LEU A 251 -1.53 -0.68 9.89
C LEU A 251 -2.83 0.14 9.82
N PRO A 252 -2.88 1.42 10.24
CA PRO A 252 -4.11 2.22 10.17
C PRO A 252 -4.59 2.45 8.73
N GLY A 253 -3.68 2.51 7.74
CA GLY A 253 -4.04 2.75 6.34
C GLY A 253 -3.99 1.51 5.45
N SER A 254 -3.14 0.53 5.79
CA SER A 254 -2.79 -0.57 4.89
C SER A 254 -2.33 -1.83 5.66
N PRO A 255 -3.24 -2.48 6.41
CA PRO A 255 -2.89 -3.63 7.22
C PRO A 255 -2.40 -4.84 6.39
N LEU A 256 -2.94 -5.04 5.18
CA LEU A 256 -2.46 -6.09 4.27
C LEU A 256 -1.03 -5.82 3.76
N ALA A 257 -0.66 -4.56 3.46
CA ALA A 257 0.73 -4.28 3.07
C ALA A 257 1.70 -4.54 4.21
N ALA A 258 1.32 -4.23 5.45
CA ALA A 258 2.17 -4.48 6.62
C ALA A 258 2.48 -5.99 6.75
N LEU A 259 1.50 -6.85 6.50
CA LEU A 259 1.67 -8.30 6.48
C LEU A 259 2.59 -8.75 5.33
N ILE A 260 2.37 -8.26 4.12
CA ILE A 260 3.18 -8.63 2.93
C ILE A 260 4.62 -8.12 3.04
N LEU A 261 4.84 -7.02 3.77
CA LEU A 261 6.17 -6.44 3.98
C LEU A 261 6.98 -7.20 5.06
N LEU A 262 6.32 -7.95 5.94
CA LEU A 262 6.96 -8.65 7.06
C LEU A 262 8.11 -9.60 6.63
N PRO A 263 7.99 -10.44 5.59
CA PRO A 263 9.11 -11.25 5.11
C PRO A 263 10.35 -10.44 4.70
N PHE A 264 10.16 -9.25 4.12
CA PHE A 264 11.26 -8.36 3.76
C PHE A 264 11.92 -7.73 5.00
N ILE A 265 11.12 -7.32 5.99
CA ILE A 265 11.61 -6.82 7.27
C ILE A 265 12.40 -7.91 8.00
N LEU A 266 11.87 -9.12 8.08
CA LEU A 266 12.55 -10.27 8.71
C LEU A 266 13.87 -10.57 8.01
N TYR A 267 13.88 -10.57 6.67
CA TYR A 267 15.10 -10.78 5.91
C TYR A 267 16.17 -9.72 6.21
N GLU A 268 15.81 -8.43 6.12
CA GLU A 268 16.75 -7.32 6.33
C GLU A 268 17.25 -7.23 7.78
N THR A 269 16.47 -7.69 8.76
CA THR A 269 16.83 -7.58 10.19
C THR A 269 17.48 -8.83 10.79
N LEU A 270 17.09 -10.02 10.34
CA LEU A 270 17.53 -11.29 10.95
C LEU A 270 18.47 -12.08 10.04
N PHE A 271 18.30 -12.05 8.72
CA PHE A 271 18.93 -13.05 7.82
C PHE A 271 20.00 -12.50 6.87
N ARG A 272 19.98 -11.21 6.51
CA ARG A 272 20.83 -10.66 5.46
C ARG A 272 22.34 -10.77 5.74
N ASP A 273 22.78 -10.46 6.95
CA ASP A 273 24.21 -10.41 7.30
C ASP A 273 24.80 -11.77 7.67
N SER A 274 24.03 -12.86 7.62
CA SER A 274 24.51 -14.20 8.04
C SER A 274 25.38 -14.91 6.99
N ARG A 275 25.49 -14.38 5.76
CA ARG A 275 26.19 -15.07 4.66
C ARG A 275 27.67 -14.73 4.52
N ASN A 276 28.14 -13.64 5.11
CA ASN A 276 29.48 -13.10 4.85
C ASN A 276 30.42 -13.06 6.07
N LYS A 277 30.05 -13.62 7.22
CA LYS A 277 30.96 -13.66 8.39
C LYS A 277 30.87 -14.97 9.15
N ALA A 278 32.00 -15.67 9.25
CA ALA A 278 32.26 -16.73 10.23
C ALA A 278 32.24 -16.22 11.69
N SER A 279 32.14 -14.90 11.90
CA SER A 279 32.25 -14.21 13.19
C SER A 279 31.13 -13.17 13.45
N GLY A 280 30.04 -13.21 12.66
CA GLY A 280 28.90 -12.30 12.86
C GLY A 280 27.92 -12.83 13.92
N PRO A 281 27.15 -11.95 14.60
CA PRO A 281 26.13 -12.38 15.55
C PRO A 281 25.11 -13.26 14.82
N GLY A 282 24.88 -14.46 15.36
CA GLY A 282 23.90 -15.41 14.84
C GLY A 282 22.47 -14.86 14.90
N THR A 283 21.53 -15.52 14.22
CA THR A 283 20.12 -15.10 14.17
C THR A 283 19.51 -14.90 15.56
N GLY A 284 19.83 -15.78 16.52
CA GLY A 284 19.36 -15.68 17.91
C GLY A 284 19.89 -14.44 18.64
N GLU A 285 21.14 -14.02 18.39
CA GLU A 285 21.72 -12.82 18.99
C GLU A 285 21.13 -11.54 18.40
N ARG A 286 20.84 -11.53 17.09
CA ARG A 286 20.12 -10.43 16.44
C ARG A 286 18.71 -10.28 16.99
N LEU A 287 17.98 -11.39 17.15
CA LEU A 287 16.67 -11.40 17.78
C LEU A 287 16.75 -10.87 19.21
N ARG A 288 17.70 -11.36 20.01
CA ARG A 288 17.92 -10.87 21.39
C ARG A 288 18.22 -9.36 21.42
N THR A 289 19.02 -8.87 20.47
CA THR A 289 19.34 -7.44 20.33
C THR A 289 18.10 -6.63 19.95
N LEU A 290 17.26 -7.15 19.05
CA LEU A 290 16.01 -6.53 18.63
C LEU A 290 15.02 -6.42 19.80
N LEU A 291 14.80 -7.52 20.53
CA LEU A 291 13.90 -7.58 21.69
C LEU A 291 14.34 -6.67 22.84
N ARG A 292 15.63 -6.30 22.91
CA ARG A 292 16.15 -5.32 23.88
C ARG A 292 15.89 -3.86 23.48
N ARG A 293 15.43 -3.58 22.26
CA ARG A 293 15.18 -2.19 21.82
C ARG A 293 13.76 -1.76 22.21
N PRO A 294 13.58 -0.66 22.97
CA PRO A 294 12.25 -0.13 23.30
C PRO A 294 11.39 0.16 22.07
N VAL A 295 12.01 0.66 20.99
CA VAL A 295 11.36 0.95 19.70
C VAL A 295 10.62 -0.27 19.13
N PHE A 296 11.16 -1.47 19.30
CA PHE A 296 10.49 -2.69 18.86
C PHE A 296 9.18 -2.92 19.62
N TRP A 297 9.19 -2.77 20.94
CA TRP A 297 8.01 -2.93 21.78
C TRP A 297 6.97 -1.84 21.58
N ILE A 298 7.38 -0.61 21.26
CA ILE A 298 6.46 0.45 20.84
C ILE A 298 5.70 0.01 19.57
N GLY A 299 6.43 -0.48 18.56
CA GLY A 299 5.80 -1.05 17.36
C GLY A 299 4.87 -2.22 17.69
N PHE A 300 5.27 -3.13 18.58
CA PHE A 300 4.45 -4.25 19.03
C PHE A 300 3.15 -3.80 19.73
N LEU A 301 3.20 -2.77 20.58
CA LEU A 301 2.01 -2.22 21.22
C LEU A 301 1.05 -1.61 20.19
N CYS A 302 1.57 -0.88 19.20
CA CYS A 302 0.76 -0.39 18.09
C CYS A 302 0.10 -1.55 17.31
N VAL A 303 0.84 -2.62 17.02
CA VAL A 303 0.28 -3.83 16.40
C VAL A 303 -0.84 -4.40 17.25
N ALA A 304 -0.65 -4.57 18.56
CA ALA A 304 -1.67 -5.11 19.46
C ALA A 304 -2.96 -4.29 19.46
N VAL A 305 -2.86 -2.96 19.51
CA VAL A 305 -4.02 -2.05 19.42
C VAL A 305 -4.74 -2.22 18.08
N MET A 306 -4.00 -2.23 16.97
CA MET A 306 -4.60 -2.36 15.64
C MET A 306 -5.23 -3.74 15.43
N SER A 307 -4.59 -4.80 15.93
CA SER A 307 -5.14 -6.15 15.90
C SER A 307 -6.45 -6.23 16.69
N LEU A 308 -6.53 -5.62 17.87
CA LEU A 308 -7.78 -5.54 18.62
C LEU A 308 -8.85 -4.74 17.87
N PHE A 309 -8.48 -3.63 17.24
CA PHE A 309 -9.40 -2.84 16.43
C PHE A 309 -9.97 -3.65 15.26
N TYR A 310 -9.12 -4.30 14.47
CA TYR A 310 -9.54 -5.08 13.30
C TYR A 310 -10.15 -6.45 13.64
N ALA A 311 -9.88 -7.03 14.81
CA ALA A 311 -10.48 -8.31 15.24
C ALA A 311 -12.00 -8.23 15.40
N HIS A 312 -12.57 -7.02 15.49
CA HIS A 312 -14.00 -6.79 15.66
C HIS A 312 -14.71 -6.35 14.37
N LEU A 313 -14.02 -6.44 13.23
CA LEU A 313 -14.58 -6.15 11.92
C LEU A 313 -15.45 -7.34 11.47
N ASP A 314 -16.68 -7.08 11.02
CA ASP A 314 -17.54 -8.15 10.47
C ASP A 314 -16.83 -8.88 9.33
N GLY A 315 -17.23 -10.14 9.13
CA GLY A 315 -16.71 -11.06 8.13
C GLY A 315 -16.64 -10.56 6.68
N GLY A 316 -17.05 -9.33 6.39
CA GLY A 316 -16.88 -8.65 5.11
C GLY A 316 -15.54 -7.96 4.88
N GLY A 317 -14.76 -7.61 5.91
CA GLY A 317 -13.53 -6.83 5.73
C GLY A 317 -12.24 -7.61 5.97
N GLN A 318 -11.74 -8.23 4.91
CA GLN A 318 -10.34 -8.56 4.61
C GLN A 318 -9.44 -9.33 5.61
N PHE A 319 -9.75 -9.40 6.90
CA PHE A 319 -8.93 -10.05 7.94
C PHE A 319 -9.68 -11.19 8.65
N SER A 320 -11.01 -11.17 8.68
CA SER A 320 -11.83 -12.23 9.28
C SER A 320 -11.73 -13.58 8.54
N CYS A 321 -11.18 -13.59 7.32
CA CYS A 321 -10.96 -14.79 6.51
C CYS A 321 -10.01 -15.81 7.18
N LEU A 322 -9.13 -15.34 8.09
CA LEU A 322 -8.16 -16.20 8.78
C LEU A 322 -8.68 -16.78 10.10
N LEU A 323 -9.79 -16.26 10.65
CA LEU A 323 -10.19 -16.55 12.04
C LEU A 323 -11.67 -16.92 12.24
N ALA A 324 -12.54 -16.75 11.23
CA ALA A 324 -13.97 -17.06 11.34
C ALA A 324 -14.36 -18.31 10.53
N ASP A 325 -14.98 -19.31 11.18
CA ASP A 325 -15.31 -20.63 10.61
C ASP A 325 -16.13 -20.59 9.30
N GLN A 326 -17.08 -19.65 9.18
CA GLN A 326 -17.92 -19.53 7.97
C GLN A 326 -17.14 -19.05 6.74
N TYR A 327 -16.04 -18.32 6.93
CA TYR A 327 -15.18 -17.83 5.84
C TYR A 327 -13.92 -18.67 5.66
N ALA A 328 -13.47 -19.36 6.71
CA ALA A 328 -12.59 -20.51 6.59
C ALA A 328 -13.23 -21.54 5.63
N ALA A 329 -14.56 -21.71 5.66
CA ALA A 329 -15.25 -22.50 4.65
C ALA A 329 -15.13 -21.94 3.22
N ALA A 330 -15.05 -20.62 2.98
CA ALA A 330 -14.80 -20.05 1.65
C ALA A 330 -13.32 -20.17 1.20
N PHE A 331 -12.39 -20.03 2.14
CA PHE A 331 -10.97 -20.31 1.96
C PHE A 331 -10.73 -21.79 1.60
N HIS A 332 -11.30 -22.69 2.41
CA HIS A 332 -11.34 -24.11 2.16
C HIS A 332 -12.09 -24.41 0.87
N TYR A 333 -13.23 -23.80 0.58
CA TYR A 333 -13.99 -24.04 -0.66
C TYR A 333 -13.20 -23.68 -1.91
N THR A 334 -12.39 -22.61 -1.88
CA THR A 334 -11.58 -22.20 -3.04
C THR A 334 -10.39 -23.14 -3.23
N MET A 335 -9.66 -23.48 -2.16
CA MET A 335 -8.57 -24.48 -2.18
C MET A 335 -9.09 -25.89 -2.52
N GLN A 336 -10.18 -26.31 -1.89
CA GLN A 336 -10.84 -27.60 -2.05
C GLN A 336 -11.43 -27.73 -3.45
N ARG A 337 -12.01 -26.68 -4.05
CA ARG A 337 -12.43 -26.75 -5.47
C ARG A 337 -11.25 -26.78 -6.43
N MET A 338 -10.16 -26.05 -6.17
CA MET A 338 -8.94 -26.12 -6.98
C MET A 338 -8.31 -27.52 -6.96
N VAL A 339 -8.34 -28.21 -5.82
CA VAL A 339 -7.77 -29.56 -5.65
C VAL A 339 -8.73 -30.67 -6.10
N LEU A 340 -10.04 -30.51 -5.89
CA LEU A 340 -11.04 -31.54 -6.23
C LEU A 340 -11.58 -31.44 -7.66
N TYR A 341 -11.46 -30.30 -8.34
CA TYR A 341 -11.93 -30.09 -9.72
C TYR A 341 -10.82 -29.49 -10.60
N PRO A 342 -9.77 -30.27 -10.93
CA PRO A 342 -8.66 -29.81 -11.77
C PRO A 342 -9.10 -29.40 -13.19
N ASP A 343 -10.24 -29.90 -13.67
CA ASP A 343 -10.81 -29.55 -14.97
C ASP A 343 -11.61 -28.23 -14.95
N SER A 344 -11.64 -27.53 -13.81
CA SER A 344 -12.38 -26.27 -13.70
C SER A 344 -11.62 -25.10 -14.33
N VAL A 345 -12.37 -24.24 -15.03
CA VAL A 345 -11.86 -22.97 -15.60
C VAL A 345 -11.20 -22.08 -14.53
N LYS A 346 -11.59 -22.23 -13.26
CA LYS A 346 -11.00 -21.55 -12.11
C LYS A 346 -9.56 -22.00 -11.87
N TYR A 347 -9.32 -23.30 -11.87
CA TYR A 347 -7.98 -23.87 -11.72
C TYR A 347 -7.08 -23.46 -12.89
N ALA A 348 -7.61 -23.46 -14.12
CA ALA A 348 -6.86 -22.98 -15.28
C ALA A 348 -6.53 -21.48 -15.20
N SER A 349 -7.45 -20.64 -14.70
CA SER A 349 -7.22 -19.20 -14.45
C SER A 349 -6.10 -18.97 -13.42
N PHE A 350 -6.09 -19.78 -12.35
CA PHE A 350 -5.03 -19.76 -11.34
C PHE A 350 -3.67 -20.16 -11.93
N LEU A 351 -3.60 -21.28 -12.67
CA LEU A 351 -2.37 -21.74 -13.32
C LEU A 351 -1.84 -20.72 -14.31
N LEU A 352 -2.73 -20.09 -15.09
CA LEU A 352 -2.36 -19.03 -16.01
C LEU A 352 -1.77 -17.83 -15.28
N SER A 353 -2.37 -17.41 -14.16
CA SER A 353 -1.83 -16.32 -13.34
C SER A 353 -0.49 -16.68 -12.71
N LEU A 354 -0.35 -17.88 -12.16
CA LEU A 354 0.93 -18.37 -11.61
C LEU A 354 2.02 -18.39 -12.70
N LEU A 355 1.69 -18.89 -13.89
CA LEU A 355 2.60 -18.95 -15.02
C LEU A 355 3.04 -17.55 -15.45
N LEU A 356 2.10 -16.64 -15.72
CA LEU A 356 2.40 -15.33 -16.31
C LEU A 356 2.91 -14.30 -15.31
N ASN A 357 2.39 -14.28 -14.08
CA ASN A 357 2.75 -13.29 -13.07
C ASN A 357 3.91 -13.72 -12.17
N VAL A 358 4.19 -15.02 -12.04
CA VAL A 358 5.24 -15.51 -11.13
C VAL A 358 6.35 -16.25 -11.88
N LEU A 359 6.00 -17.32 -12.59
CA LEU A 359 7.01 -18.19 -13.21
C LEU A 359 7.73 -17.47 -14.36
N LEU A 360 6.99 -16.79 -15.25
CA LEU A 360 7.56 -16.05 -16.38
C LEU A 360 8.55 -14.97 -15.93
N PRO A 361 8.19 -13.96 -15.11
CA PRO A 361 9.19 -13.00 -14.62
C PRO A 361 10.28 -13.67 -13.79
N GLY A 362 9.97 -14.74 -13.06
CA GLY A 362 10.97 -15.52 -12.32
C GLY A 362 12.05 -16.10 -13.24
N THR A 363 11.66 -16.81 -14.29
CA THR A 363 12.59 -17.38 -15.28
C THR A 363 13.42 -16.30 -15.99
N LEU A 364 12.81 -15.15 -16.34
CA LEU A 364 13.53 -14.03 -16.96
C LEU A 364 14.58 -13.41 -16.03
N LEU A 365 14.29 -13.33 -14.73
CA LEU A 365 15.18 -12.76 -13.73
C LEU A 365 16.21 -13.77 -13.19
N PHE A 366 15.95 -15.07 -13.29
CA PHE A 366 16.77 -16.12 -12.69
C PHE A 366 18.27 -16.03 -13.02
N PRO A 367 18.71 -15.80 -14.27
CA PRO A 367 20.13 -15.74 -14.61
C PRO A 367 20.90 -14.67 -13.82
N ALA A 368 20.27 -13.51 -13.60
CA ALA A 368 20.87 -12.37 -12.91
C ALA A 368 20.63 -12.39 -11.40
N CYS A 369 19.45 -12.86 -10.97
CA CYS A 369 18.96 -12.62 -9.61
C CYS A 369 18.96 -13.86 -8.71
N ARG A 370 19.28 -15.07 -9.19
CA ARG A 370 19.24 -16.33 -8.38
C ARG A 370 20.07 -16.33 -7.11
N ARG A 371 21.06 -15.44 -6.97
CA ARG A 371 21.86 -15.32 -5.73
C ARG A 371 21.28 -14.31 -4.74
N MET A 372 20.30 -13.51 -5.16
CA MET A 372 19.68 -12.47 -4.36
C MET A 372 18.50 -13.04 -3.58
N PRO A 373 18.43 -12.91 -2.25
CA PRO A 373 17.30 -13.46 -1.49
C PRO A 373 15.99 -12.74 -1.77
N LEU A 374 16.08 -11.45 -2.08
CA LEU A 374 14.93 -10.64 -2.50
C LEU A 374 14.21 -11.24 -3.72
N TYR A 375 14.91 -11.97 -4.60
CA TYR A 375 14.28 -12.68 -5.72
C TYR A 375 13.28 -13.72 -5.22
N TYR A 376 13.70 -14.58 -4.28
CA TYR A 376 12.84 -15.64 -3.73
C TYR A 376 11.74 -15.09 -2.84
N ILE A 377 12.03 -14.07 -2.03
CA ILE A 377 11.02 -13.44 -1.17
C ILE A 377 9.94 -12.77 -2.02
N THR A 378 10.32 -12.06 -3.09
CA THR A 378 9.37 -11.37 -3.98
C THR A 378 8.49 -12.38 -4.72
N LEU A 379 9.09 -13.36 -5.40
CA LEU A 379 8.32 -14.37 -6.16
C LEU A 379 7.51 -15.30 -5.26
N GLY A 380 8.08 -15.70 -4.12
CA GLY A 380 7.37 -16.46 -3.11
C GLY A 380 6.17 -15.67 -2.56
N GLY A 381 6.35 -14.38 -2.27
CA GLY A 381 5.25 -13.49 -1.88
C GLY A 381 4.16 -13.39 -2.93
N MET A 382 4.53 -13.22 -4.21
CA MET A 382 3.56 -13.21 -5.32
C MET A 382 2.82 -14.55 -5.43
N ALA A 383 3.54 -15.69 -5.39
CA ALA A 383 2.94 -17.01 -5.41
C ALA A 383 1.96 -17.19 -4.24
N CYS A 384 2.41 -16.90 -3.00
CA CYS A 384 1.59 -17.00 -1.80
C CYS A 384 0.29 -16.19 -1.94
N CYS A 385 0.34 -14.95 -2.46
CA CYS A 385 -0.87 -14.13 -2.61
C CYS A 385 -1.92 -14.78 -3.54
N LEU A 386 -1.52 -15.63 -4.49
CA LEU A 386 -2.46 -16.37 -5.35
C LEU A 386 -3.18 -17.50 -4.59
N PHE A 387 -2.60 -18.03 -3.51
CA PHE A 387 -3.20 -19.10 -2.71
C PHE A 387 -4.21 -18.59 -1.67
N PHE A 388 -4.21 -17.29 -1.37
CA PHE A 388 -5.14 -16.68 -0.41
C PHE A 388 -6.16 -15.80 -1.14
N ARG A 389 -7.45 -16.06 -0.92
CA ARG A 389 -8.54 -15.18 -1.33
C ARG A 389 -9.00 -14.34 -0.15
N ILE A 390 -8.91 -13.04 -0.30
CA ILE A 390 -9.39 -12.08 0.69
C ILE A 390 -10.44 -11.19 0.03
N GLY A 391 -11.63 -11.04 0.63
CA GLY A 391 -12.71 -10.21 0.10
C GLY A 391 -13.86 -11.00 -0.55
N MET A 392 -15.04 -10.37 -0.61
CA MET A 392 -16.26 -11.01 -1.11
C MET A 392 -16.36 -10.99 -2.64
N MET A 393 -16.20 -9.81 -3.27
CA MET A 393 -16.31 -9.67 -4.73
C MET A 393 -15.01 -10.00 -5.45
N ASN A 394 -13.91 -9.37 -5.05
CA ASN A 394 -12.58 -9.51 -5.68
C ASN A 394 -11.57 -10.14 -4.72
N ASN A 395 -10.42 -10.58 -5.23
CA ASN A 395 -9.30 -10.92 -4.36
C ASN A 395 -8.51 -9.65 -3.99
N GLU A 396 -8.93 -9.01 -2.89
CA GLU A 396 -8.35 -7.80 -2.32
C GLU A 396 -6.85 -7.93 -2.06
N LEU A 397 -6.38 -9.14 -1.74
CA LEU A 397 -4.95 -9.37 -1.52
C LEU A 397 -4.15 -9.14 -2.81
N LEU A 398 -4.60 -9.69 -3.94
CA LEU A 398 -3.94 -9.50 -5.23
C LEU A 398 -4.09 -8.07 -5.75
N PHE A 399 -5.20 -7.41 -5.40
CA PHE A 399 -5.42 -6.01 -5.73
C PHE A 399 -4.44 -5.10 -4.99
N LYS A 400 -4.02 -5.45 -3.78
CA LYS A 400 -3.21 -4.61 -2.88
C LYS A 400 -1.73 -5.01 -2.80
N ALA A 401 -1.40 -6.27 -3.05
CA ALA A 401 -0.04 -6.78 -2.96
C ALA A 401 0.98 -6.08 -3.87
N PRO A 402 0.66 -5.65 -5.11
CA PRO A 402 1.61 -4.95 -5.97
C PRO A 402 2.25 -3.70 -5.34
N ALA A 403 1.55 -2.94 -4.48
CA ALA A 403 2.12 -1.76 -3.79
C ALA A 403 3.35 -2.10 -2.95
N VAL A 404 3.46 -3.35 -2.51
CA VAL A 404 4.63 -3.88 -1.79
C VAL A 404 5.54 -4.64 -2.74
N LEU A 405 5.02 -5.59 -3.51
CA LEU A 405 5.83 -6.54 -4.28
C LEU A 405 6.49 -5.90 -5.51
N TYR A 406 5.81 -4.99 -6.21
CA TYR A 406 6.34 -4.39 -7.44
C TYR A 406 7.53 -3.44 -7.20
N PRO A 407 7.63 -2.69 -6.10
CA PRO A 407 8.87 -2.01 -5.72
C PRO A 407 10.10 -2.92 -5.72
N PHE A 408 10.00 -4.12 -5.15
CA PHE A 408 11.09 -5.10 -5.12
C PHE A 408 11.28 -5.77 -6.48
N LEU A 409 10.19 -6.09 -7.19
CA LEU A 409 10.26 -6.65 -8.54
C LEU A 409 10.94 -5.67 -9.51
N ALA A 410 10.56 -4.40 -9.51
CA ALA A 410 11.18 -3.33 -10.30
C ALA A 410 12.68 -3.18 -9.99
N PHE A 411 13.06 -3.33 -8.71
CA PHE A 411 14.48 -3.35 -8.32
C PHE A 411 15.23 -4.56 -8.92
N LEU A 412 14.63 -5.74 -8.92
CA LEU A 412 15.21 -6.95 -9.53
C LEU A 412 15.31 -6.82 -11.06
N PHE A 413 14.29 -6.27 -11.72
CA PHE A 413 14.33 -5.95 -13.16
C PHE A 413 15.43 -4.95 -13.47
N LEU A 414 15.56 -3.89 -12.67
CA LEU A 414 16.62 -2.90 -12.86
C LEU A 414 18.02 -3.51 -12.70
N HIS A 415 18.19 -4.45 -11.77
CA HIS A 415 19.43 -5.20 -11.61
C HIS A 415 19.70 -6.09 -12.83
N ALA A 416 18.73 -6.91 -13.23
CA ALA A 416 18.85 -7.83 -14.36
C ALA A 416 19.08 -7.12 -15.70
N LEU A 417 18.42 -5.98 -15.95
CA LEU A 417 18.65 -5.16 -17.14
C LEU A 417 20.07 -4.58 -17.21
N ARG A 418 20.73 -4.39 -16.06
CA ARG A 418 22.11 -3.86 -16.00
C ARG A 418 23.17 -4.95 -16.11
N THR A 419 22.92 -6.14 -15.56
CA THR A 419 23.91 -7.23 -15.48
C THR A 419 23.70 -8.30 -16.54
N GLY A 420 22.52 -8.37 -17.17
CA GLY A 420 22.18 -9.37 -18.17
C GLY A 420 22.83 -9.15 -19.54
N GLY A 421 23.06 -10.25 -20.27
CA GLY A 421 23.49 -10.23 -21.66
C GLY A 421 22.42 -9.65 -22.61
N THR A 422 22.77 -9.37 -23.86
CA THR A 422 21.89 -8.71 -24.84
C THR A 422 20.55 -9.41 -25.02
N ARG A 423 20.54 -10.74 -25.20
CA ARG A 423 19.29 -11.52 -25.33
C ARG A 423 18.38 -11.39 -24.10
N SER A 424 18.94 -11.50 -22.90
CA SER A 424 18.19 -11.35 -21.64
C SER A 424 17.60 -9.94 -21.50
N ARG A 425 18.37 -8.91 -21.84
CA ARG A 425 17.90 -7.51 -21.83
C ARG A 425 16.73 -7.27 -22.79
N ILE A 426 16.80 -7.85 -24.00
CA ILE A 426 15.71 -7.77 -24.98
C ILE A 426 14.45 -8.44 -24.43
N LEU A 427 14.55 -9.66 -23.90
CA LEU A 427 13.39 -10.38 -23.34
C LEU A 427 12.77 -9.63 -22.16
N LEU A 428 13.58 -9.07 -21.26
CA LEU A 428 13.11 -8.25 -20.14
C LEU A 428 12.40 -6.98 -20.64
N ALA A 429 12.96 -6.32 -21.66
CA ALA A 429 12.34 -5.13 -22.26
C ALA A 429 11.00 -5.46 -22.93
N VAL A 430 10.91 -6.58 -23.64
CA VAL A 430 9.65 -7.07 -24.24
C VAL A 430 8.62 -7.35 -23.16
N TYR A 431 9.00 -8.03 -22.07
CA TYR A 431 8.11 -8.29 -20.94
C TYR A 431 7.58 -6.99 -20.31
N VAL A 432 8.46 -6.03 -20.06
CA VAL A 432 8.08 -4.71 -19.49
C VAL A 432 7.18 -3.93 -20.45
N ALA A 433 7.47 -3.95 -21.75
CA ALA A 433 6.65 -3.27 -22.75
C ALA A 433 5.24 -3.88 -22.83
N LEU A 434 5.15 -5.22 -22.81
CA LEU A 434 3.87 -5.93 -22.81
C LEU A 434 3.07 -5.57 -21.56
N THR A 435 3.67 -5.73 -20.37
CA THR A 435 3.00 -5.48 -19.08
C THR A 435 2.65 -4.02 -18.81
N ALA A 436 3.24 -3.08 -19.56
CA ALA A 436 2.91 -1.66 -19.47
C ALA A 436 1.57 -1.30 -20.12
N ILE A 437 1.06 -2.12 -21.06
CA ILE A 437 -0.13 -1.78 -21.86
C ILE A 437 -1.35 -1.43 -20.99
N PRO A 438 -1.74 -2.24 -19.98
CA PRO A 438 -2.90 -1.92 -19.14
C PRO A 438 -2.69 -0.64 -18.32
N SER A 439 -1.47 -0.40 -17.83
CA SER A 439 -1.12 0.83 -17.10
C SER A 439 -1.24 2.06 -17.99
N VAL A 440 -0.78 1.99 -19.25
CA VAL A 440 -0.89 3.08 -20.21
C VAL A 440 -2.35 3.35 -20.55
N ILE A 441 -3.14 2.31 -20.86
CA ILE A 441 -4.57 2.43 -21.15
C ILE A 441 -5.30 3.09 -19.98
N CYS A 442 -5.08 2.59 -18.76
CA CYS A 442 -5.69 3.13 -17.54
C CYS A 442 -5.39 4.63 -17.34
N VAL A 443 -4.14 5.06 -17.58
CA VAL A 443 -3.77 6.48 -17.50
C VAL A 443 -4.42 7.28 -18.63
N THR A 444 -4.44 6.77 -19.87
CA THR A 444 -5.05 7.47 -21.01
C THR A 444 -6.56 7.62 -20.89
N GLU A 445 -7.26 6.59 -20.39
CA GLU A 445 -8.70 6.64 -20.12
C GLU A 445 -9.00 7.72 -19.08
N LYS A 446 -8.23 7.76 -17.98
CA LYS A 446 -8.38 8.83 -16.98
C LYS A 446 -8.12 10.20 -17.58
N LEU A 447 -7.04 10.37 -18.36
CA LEU A 447 -6.75 11.64 -19.03
C LEU A 447 -7.90 12.10 -19.95
N GLY A 448 -8.56 11.17 -20.64
CA GLY A 448 -9.73 11.44 -21.48
C GLY A 448 -10.97 11.95 -20.74
N THR A 449 -11.01 11.81 -19.41
CA THR A 449 -12.12 12.31 -18.58
C THR A 449 -11.90 13.73 -18.04
N PHE A 450 -10.86 14.45 -18.49
CA PHE A 450 -10.60 15.81 -18.03
C PHE A 450 -11.80 16.74 -18.29
N SER A 451 -12.25 17.45 -17.26
CA SER A 451 -13.26 18.50 -17.40
C SER A 451 -13.06 19.63 -16.40
N THR A 452 -13.37 20.84 -16.84
CA THR A 452 -13.51 22.04 -15.98
C THR A 452 -14.96 22.51 -15.88
N ASP A 453 -15.90 21.80 -16.50
CA ASP A 453 -17.33 22.09 -16.38
C ASP A 453 -17.86 21.65 -15.01
N GLY A 454 -18.50 22.58 -14.30
CA GLY A 454 -18.94 22.34 -12.92
C GLY A 454 -20.04 21.28 -12.77
N ALA A 455 -20.82 21.00 -13.82
CA ALA A 455 -21.80 19.91 -13.78
C ALA A 455 -21.09 18.55 -13.93
N LEU A 456 -20.23 18.39 -14.92
CA LEU A 456 -19.41 17.18 -15.11
C LEU A 456 -18.46 16.92 -13.94
N MET A 457 -17.85 17.96 -13.36
CA MET A 457 -16.98 17.79 -12.20
C MET A 457 -17.73 17.23 -10.98
N ARG A 458 -19.04 17.53 -10.83
CA ARG A 458 -19.87 16.94 -9.77
C ARG A 458 -20.18 15.47 -10.04
N THR A 459 -20.47 15.10 -11.29
CA THR A 459 -20.70 13.69 -11.65
C THR A 459 -19.42 12.85 -11.49
N HIS A 460 -18.26 13.44 -11.79
CA HIS A 460 -16.96 12.79 -11.61
C HIS A 460 -16.63 12.41 -10.17
N ARG A 461 -17.12 13.16 -9.17
CA ARG A 461 -16.80 12.93 -7.75
C ARG A 461 -17.58 11.80 -7.09
N GLN A 462 -18.44 11.07 -7.79
CA GLN A 462 -19.14 9.89 -7.23
C GLN A 462 -19.79 10.18 -5.85
N GLU A 463 -20.39 11.36 -5.66
CA GLU A 463 -20.94 11.82 -4.36
C GLU A 463 -22.37 11.32 -4.10
N SER A 464 -22.76 10.18 -4.67
CA SER A 464 -24.14 9.66 -4.59
C SER A 464 -24.61 9.36 -3.16
N TYR A 465 -23.67 9.15 -2.23
CA TYR A 465 -23.93 8.92 -0.80
C TYR A 465 -23.96 10.23 0.02
N GLY A 466 -23.88 11.40 -0.62
CA GLY A 466 -24.04 12.70 0.05
C GLY A 466 -23.04 12.99 1.17
N GLY A 467 -21.90 12.29 1.20
CA GLY A 467 -20.90 12.42 2.27
C GLY A 467 -21.22 11.65 3.55
N THR A 468 -22.24 10.79 3.57
CA THR A 468 -22.58 9.92 4.70
C THR A 468 -22.51 8.44 4.32
N LEU A 469 -22.07 7.60 5.25
CA LEU A 469 -22.10 6.15 5.11
C LEU A 469 -23.45 5.58 5.53
N TYR A 470 -24.35 6.36 6.13
CA TYR A 470 -25.63 5.86 6.61
C TYR A 470 -26.63 5.63 5.48
N HIS A 471 -26.56 4.44 4.91
CA HIS A 471 -27.43 3.95 3.84
C HIS A 471 -27.93 2.54 4.20
N PRO A 472 -28.77 2.39 5.23
CA PRO A 472 -29.25 1.08 5.70
C PRO A 472 -29.97 0.26 4.62
N GLU A 473 -30.49 0.91 3.58
CA GLU A 473 -31.09 0.31 2.40
C GLU A 473 -30.08 -0.35 1.45
N GLN A 474 -28.79 -0.01 1.54
CA GLN A 474 -27.74 -0.51 0.66
C GLN A 474 -27.07 -1.76 1.25
N PRO A 475 -26.97 -2.89 0.53
CA PRO A 475 -26.30 -4.11 1.03
C PRO A 475 -24.83 -3.90 1.42
N LEU A 476 -24.16 -2.91 0.82
CA LEU A 476 -22.77 -2.55 1.11
C LEU A 476 -22.59 -1.89 2.49
N TYR A 477 -23.63 -1.25 3.04
CA TYR A 477 -23.62 -0.64 4.37
C TYR A 477 -23.21 -1.63 5.46
N LEU A 478 -23.81 -2.83 5.43
CA LEU A 478 -23.58 -3.88 6.42
C LEU A 478 -22.14 -4.43 6.41
N GLN A 479 -21.37 -4.21 5.34
CA GLN A 479 -19.99 -4.72 5.24
C GLN A 479 -18.99 -3.93 6.08
N PHE A 480 -19.33 -2.70 6.47
CA PHE A 480 -18.43 -1.79 7.20
C PHE A 480 -18.84 -1.59 8.66
N ILE A 481 -19.86 -2.32 9.10
CA ILE A 481 -20.43 -2.23 10.43
C ILE A 481 -20.10 -3.51 11.18
N LYS A 482 -20.29 -3.48 12.49
CA LYS A 482 -19.88 -4.50 13.43
C LYS A 482 -21.03 -5.46 13.79
N LYS A 483 -20.71 -6.74 14.05
CA LYS A 483 -21.65 -7.73 14.60
C LYS A 483 -22.27 -7.24 15.90
N ASP A 484 -23.56 -7.45 16.02
CA ASP A 484 -24.27 -7.34 17.29
C ASP A 484 -23.64 -8.31 18.31
N GLY A 485 -23.25 -7.82 19.49
CA GLY A 485 -22.88 -8.64 20.65
C GLY A 485 -21.41 -8.65 21.12
N HIS A 486 -20.45 -8.05 20.41
CA HIS A 486 -19.04 -8.03 20.86
C HIS A 486 -18.45 -6.61 20.91
N PRO A 487 -18.86 -5.71 21.83
CA PRO A 487 -18.38 -4.32 21.87
C PRO A 487 -16.85 -4.23 21.92
N LEU A 488 -16.27 -3.15 21.34
CA LEU A 488 -14.83 -2.94 21.47
C LEU A 488 -14.56 -2.77 22.97
N PRO A 489 -13.41 -3.24 23.49
CA PRO A 489 -13.15 -3.15 24.92
C PRO A 489 -13.24 -1.69 25.38
N GLY A 490 -14.31 -1.33 26.09
CA GLY A 490 -14.63 0.07 26.44
C GLY A 490 -13.63 0.70 27.41
N TRP A 491 -12.83 -0.14 28.08
CA TRP A 491 -11.69 0.31 28.87
C TRP A 491 -10.55 0.84 27.99
N LEU A 492 -10.39 0.34 26.77
CA LEU A 492 -9.32 0.73 25.84
C LEU A 492 -9.79 1.75 24.81
N PHE A 493 -10.91 1.47 24.17
CA PHE A 493 -11.50 2.30 23.11
C PHE A 493 -12.55 3.25 23.68
N LYS A 494 -12.64 4.46 23.13
CA LYS A 494 -13.73 5.38 23.46
C LYS A 494 -15.05 4.72 23.07
N GLY A 495 -15.97 4.62 24.03
CA GLY A 495 -17.33 4.17 23.77
C GLY A 495 -18.19 5.28 23.17
N CYS A 496 -19.35 4.91 22.67
CA CYS A 496 -20.42 5.85 22.37
C CYS A 496 -20.78 6.57 23.67
N ARG A 497 -20.46 7.87 23.79
CA ARG A 497 -21.24 8.70 24.70
C ARG A 497 -22.62 8.72 24.09
N LYS A 498 -23.58 8.01 24.69
CA LYS A 498 -24.98 8.37 24.44
C LYS A 498 -25.09 9.86 24.82
N PRO A 499 -25.60 10.72 23.93
CA PRO A 499 -25.90 12.10 24.30
C PRO A 499 -26.82 12.13 25.53
#